data_AF-A0A7J6P556-F1
#
_entry.id   AF-A0A7J6P556-F1
#
_cell.length_a   1.000
_cell.length_b   1.000
_cell.length_c   1.000
_cell.angle_alpha   90.00
_cell.angle_beta   90.00
_cell.angle_gamma   90.00
#
_symmetry.space_group_name_H-M   'P 1'
#
loop_
_entity.id
_entity.type
_entity.pdbx_description
1 polymer ?
#
loop_
_entity_poly.entity_id
_entity_poly.type
_entity_poly.pdbx_seq_one_letter_code
_entity_poly.pdbx_strand_id
1 'polypeptide(L)'
;MGDGKLFRKVKPNCIEPDVIMKECDSWGVHVQTVCTVPVLFNYHLDPTSGVQWSRFINDSLAEQVKQHPRRMVALGTLPLQHPQEAAKEMKRAVLEKGMRGFQIGSHINSWRPCSGGTASVENIMLNDERLMPIWQTAKSLDVGIFVHPWDMEWCWQGYWLPWLVGMPAEVSLAMCSVMLGGIIDKIPDLKVMFAHGGGSVPGTLGRIEWGWRCRPDLVAKDSKLNPRDAVRKLYVDSICHDQRMLQIIIDMVCRLNMIIIIITIMMITMLSAAPVVRC
;
A
#
# COMPACT_ATOMS: atom_id res chain seq x y z
N MET A 1 -19.15 -8.17 10.00
CA MET A 1 -19.87 -6.87 10.06
C MET A 1 -20.21 -6.58 11.51
N GLY A 2 -19.86 -5.38 12.00
CA GLY A 2 -19.83 -5.04 13.42
C GLY A 2 -21.19 -5.04 14.12
N ASP A 3 -21.11 -5.13 15.44
CA ASP A 3 -22.15 -5.14 16.48
C ASP A 3 -23.09 -3.90 16.52
N GLY A 4 -23.28 -3.21 15.39
CA GLY A 4 -24.07 -1.99 15.28
C GLY A 4 -23.39 -0.74 15.85
N LYS A 5 -22.15 -0.84 16.37
CA LYS A 5 -21.42 0.32 16.86
C LYS A 5 -20.92 1.18 15.71
N LEU A 6 -21.07 2.49 15.88
CA LEU A 6 -20.50 3.49 14.99
C LEU A 6 -18.97 3.34 14.97
N PHE A 7 -18.43 2.91 13.83
CA PHE A 7 -16.98 2.80 13.66
C PHE A 7 -16.32 4.18 13.57
N ARG A 8 -16.79 5.04 12.65
CA ARG A 8 -16.22 6.37 12.43
C ARG A 8 -17.19 7.30 11.68
N LYS A 9 -17.17 8.59 12.01
CA LYS A 9 -17.74 9.66 11.18
C LYS A 9 -16.65 10.21 10.26
N VAL A 10 -16.95 10.32 8.97
CA VAL A 10 -16.04 10.89 7.96
C VAL A 10 -16.54 12.26 7.54
N LYS A 11 -15.62 13.14 7.16
CA LYS A 11 -15.94 14.48 6.66
C LYS A 11 -16.24 14.43 5.14
N PRO A 12 -16.94 15.43 4.59
CA PRO A 12 -17.19 15.54 3.15
C PRO A 12 -15.93 15.44 2.29
N ASN A 13 -14.82 16.00 2.75
CA ASN A 13 -13.52 15.94 2.08
C ASN A 13 -12.90 14.53 1.98
N CYS A 14 -13.60 13.49 2.48
CA CYS A 14 -13.22 12.09 2.28
C CYS A 14 -13.98 11.41 1.14
N ILE A 15 -15.08 12.01 0.65
CA ILE A 15 -16.04 11.34 -0.24
C ILE A 15 -16.58 12.23 -1.37
N GLU A 16 -16.62 13.55 -1.20
CA GLU A 16 -17.18 14.50 -2.16
C GLU A 16 -16.07 15.10 -3.06
N PRO A 17 -16.05 14.79 -4.38
CA PRO A 17 -14.98 15.23 -5.27
C PRO A 17 -14.76 16.74 -5.33
N ASP A 18 -15.84 17.53 -5.33
CA ASP A 18 -15.74 19.00 -5.36
C ASP A 18 -15.11 19.56 -4.09
N VAL A 19 -15.40 18.97 -2.92
CA VAL A 19 -14.78 19.36 -1.65
C VAL A 19 -13.29 19.01 -1.64
N ILE A 20 -12.95 17.81 -2.13
CA ILE A 20 -11.55 17.37 -2.27
C ILE A 20 -10.78 18.34 -3.18
N MET A 21 -11.33 18.69 -4.34
CA MET A 21 -10.66 19.61 -5.28
C MET A 21 -10.48 21.01 -4.70
N LYS A 22 -11.46 21.52 -3.96
CA LYS A 22 -11.34 22.81 -3.26
C LYS A 22 -10.20 22.80 -2.24
N GLU A 23 -10.05 21.71 -1.50
CA GLU A 23 -8.92 21.55 -0.58
C GLU A 23 -7.61 21.44 -1.36
N CYS A 24 -7.56 20.64 -2.43
CA CYS A 24 -6.38 20.57 -3.30
C CYS A 24 -5.94 21.94 -3.81
N ASP A 25 -6.87 22.81 -4.22
CA ASP A 25 -6.58 24.18 -4.64
C ASP A 25 -5.93 25.00 -3.52
N SER A 26 -6.43 24.88 -2.29
CA SER A 26 -5.88 25.60 -1.13
C SER A 26 -4.44 25.17 -0.78
N TRP A 27 -4.05 23.95 -1.13
CA TRP A 27 -2.73 23.38 -0.87
C TRP A 27 -1.80 23.37 -2.09
N GLY A 28 -2.25 23.86 -3.25
CA GLY A 28 -1.47 23.83 -4.50
C GLY A 28 -1.31 22.42 -5.10
N VAL A 29 -2.21 21.48 -4.78
CA VAL A 29 -2.22 20.12 -5.32
C VAL A 29 -2.93 20.11 -6.67
N HIS A 30 -2.17 19.82 -7.73
CA HIS A 30 -2.68 19.87 -9.10
C HIS A 30 -3.44 18.59 -9.48
N VAL A 31 -2.92 17.44 -9.03
CA VAL A 31 -3.50 16.12 -9.27
C VAL A 31 -3.56 15.36 -7.94
N GLN A 32 -4.71 14.80 -7.61
CA GLN A 32 -4.95 13.98 -6.42
C GLN A 32 -5.24 12.55 -6.82
N THR A 33 -4.54 11.61 -6.19
CA THR A 33 -4.87 10.20 -6.28
C THR A 33 -5.87 9.83 -5.19
N VAL A 34 -6.98 9.18 -5.55
CA VAL A 34 -8.01 8.68 -4.62
C VAL A 34 -8.04 7.16 -4.60
N CYS A 35 -8.34 6.59 -3.44
CA CYS A 35 -8.38 5.15 -3.23
C CYS A 35 -9.34 4.83 -2.07
N THR A 36 -9.59 3.54 -1.85
CA THR A 36 -10.45 3.11 -0.74
C THR A 36 -9.74 3.29 0.61
N VAL A 37 -10.50 3.19 1.69
CA VAL A 37 -9.91 3.14 3.03
C VAL A 37 -9.60 1.68 3.38
N PRO A 38 -8.48 1.38 4.08
CA PRO A 38 -8.04 -0.01 4.30
C PRO A 38 -9.09 -0.93 4.93
N VAL A 39 -9.98 -0.40 5.78
CA VAL A 39 -11.08 -1.18 6.39
C VAL A 39 -12.06 -1.77 5.38
N LEU A 40 -12.10 -1.22 4.16
CA LEU A 40 -12.94 -1.72 3.08
C LEU A 40 -12.19 -2.70 2.15
N PHE A 41 -10.96 -3.13 2.47
CA PHE A 41 -10.32 -4.23 1.74
C PHE A 41 -11.11 -5.54 1.88
N ASN A 42 -11.67 -5.79 3.07
CA ASN A 42 -12.58 -6.91 3.34
C ASN A 42 -12.05 -8.29 2.85
N TYR A 43 -10.77 -8.58 3.11
CA TYR A 43 -10.15 -9.84 2.70
C TYR A 43 -10.71 -11.11 3.37
N HIS A 44 -11.63 -10.96 4.33
CA HIS A 44 -12.36 -12.06 4.96
C HIS A 44 -13.59 -12.53 4.18
N LEU A 45 -14.00 -11.80 3.12
CA LEU A 45 -15.16 -12.17 2.30
C LEU A 45 -14.86 -13.39 1.43
N ASP A 46 -15.89 -14.19 1.17
CA ASP A 46 -15.85 -15.30 0.20
C ASP A 46 -15.58 -14.80 -1.23
N PRO A 47 -15.22 -15.69 -2.17
CA PRO A 47 -14.86 -15.31 -3.55
C PRO A 47 -15.87 -14.44 -4.26
N THR A 48 -17.14 -14.79 -4.17
CA THR A 48 -18.18 -14.09 -4.90
C THR A 48 -18.37 -12.70 -4.31
N SER A 49 -18.52 -12.63 -2.99
CA SER A 49 -18.70 -11.37 -2.28
C SER A 49 -17.49 -10.44 -2.40
N GLY A 50 -16.27 -10.96 -2.29
CA GLY A 50 -15.03 -10.17 -2.39
C GLY A 50 -14.85 -9.51 -3.77
N VAL A 51 -15.18 -10.25 -4.84
CA VAL A 51 -15.16 -9.72 -6.21
C VAL A 51 -16.24 -8.66 -6.41
N GLN A 52 -17.48 -8.94 -6.00
CA GLN A 52 -18.58 -7.97 -6.09
C GLN A 52 -18.26 -6.68 -5.31
N TRP A 53 -17.69 -6.82 -4.12
CA TRP A 53 -17.29 -5.72 -3.27
C TRP A 53 -16.20 -4.85 -3.92
N SER A 54 -15.15 -5.49 -4.45
CA SER A 54 -14.07 -4.77 -5.12
C SER A 54 -14.56 -4.05 -6.37
N ARG A 55 -15.44 -4.67 -7.16
CA ARG A 55 -16.09 -4.05 -8.32
C ARG A 55 -16.92 -2.84 -7.94
N PHE A 56 -17.72 -2.95 -6.89
CA PHE A 56 -18.54 -1.84 -6.41
C PHE A 56 -17.69 -0.62 -6.01
N ILE A 57 -16.60 -0.85 -5.27
CA ILE A 57 -15.66 0.21 -4.90
C ILE A 57 -15.00 0.80 -6.15
N ASN A 58 -14.51 -0.05 -7.04
CA ASN A 58 -13.79 0.38 -8.24
C ASN A 58 -14.67 1.19 -9.18
N ASP A 59 -15.93 0.77 -9.37
CA ASP A 59 -16.89 1.48 -10.20
C ASP A 59 -17.28 2.84 -9.57
N SER A 60 -17.39 2.90 -8.24
CA SER A 60 -17.64 4.15 -7.51
C SER A 60 -16.47 5.13 -7.62
N LEU A 61 -15.23 4.66 -7.47
CA LEU A 61 -14.02 5.46 -7.66
C LEU A 61 -13.91 5.98 -9.09
N ALA A 62 -14.23 5.15 -10.08
CA ALA A 62 -14.24 5.55 -11.48
C ALA A 62 -15.26 6.66 -11.74
N GLU A 63 -16.44 6.60 -11.13
CA GLU A 63 -17.46 7.65 -11.24
C GLU A 63 -17.02 8.96 -10.57
N GLN A 64 -16.35 8.91 -9.42
CA GLN A 64 -15.76 10.10 -8.79
C GLN A 64 -14.72 10.76 -9.70
N VAL A 65 -13.82 9.98 -10.31
CA VAL A 65 -12.79 10.50 -11.20
C VAL A 65 -13.37 11.20 -12.43
N LYS A 66 -14.51 10.76 -12.96
CA LYS A 66 -15.17 11.42 -14.11
C LYS A 66 -15.61 12.85 -13.82
N GLN A 67 -15.79 13.23 -12.55
CA GLN A 67 -16.15 14.60 -12.18
C GLN A 67 -14.96 15.56 -12.37
N HIS A 68 -13.73 15.07 -12.21
CA HIS A 68 -12.49 15.86 -12.34
C HIS A 68 -11.38 15.08 -13.07
N PRO A 69 -11.57 14.65 -14.33
CA PRO A 69 -10.75 13.62 -14.98
C PRO A 69 -9.31 14.06 -15.29
N ARG A 70 -9.01 15.36 -15.25
CA ARG A 70 -7.64 15.90 -15.41
C ARG A 70 -6.91 16.09 -14.08
N ARG A 71 -7.63 16.03 -12.96
CA ARG A 71 -7.12 16.35 -11.62
C ARG A 71 -7.28 15.22 -10.62
N MET A 72 -8.06 14.19 -10.93
CA MET A 72 -8.25 13.02 -10.09
C MET A 72 -7.81 11.75 -10.81
N VAL A 73 -7.14 10.86 -10.08
CA VAL A 73 -6.74 9.53 -10.54
C VAL A 73 -7.15 8.51 -9.48
N ALA A 74 -7.81 7.42 -9.87
CA ALA A 74 -8.17 6.36 -8.93
C ALA A 74 -7.10 5.26 -8.85
N LEU A 75 -6.81 4.80 -7.64
CA LEU A 75 -6.24 3.47 -7.40
C LEU A 75 -7.38 2.52 -7.01
N GLY A 76 -7.55 1.46 -7.78
CA GLY A 76 -8.54 0.43 -7.47
C GLY A 76 -8.18 -0.39 -6.25
N THR A 77 -9.15 -1.13 -5.71
CA THR A 77 -8.92 -2.20 -4.75
C THR A 77 -9.03 -3.57 -5.43
N LEU A 78 -8.44 -4.60 -4.82
CA LEU A 78 -8.41 -5.96 -5.34
C LEU A 78 -8.81 -6.97 -4.25
N PRO A 79 -9.57 -8.03 -4.57
CA PRO A 79 -9.87 -9.12 -3.64
C PRO A 79 -8.69 -10.07 -3.52
N LEU A 80 -7.62 -9.66 -2.83
CA LEU A 80 -6.35 -10.38 -2.80
C LEU A 80 -6.42 -11.80 -2.25
N GLN A 81 -7.40 -12.11 -1.41
CA GLN A 81 -7.65 -13.46 -0.92
C GLN A 81 -8.08 -14.43 -2.05
N HIS A 82 -8.38 -13.91 -3.25
CA HIS A 82 -8.69 -14.67 -4.47
C HIS A 82 -7.84 -14.19 -5.66
N PRO A 83 -6.55 -14.55 -5.72
CA PRO A 83 -5.58 -13.91 -6.62
C PRO A 83 -5.94 -13.97 -8.12
N GLN A 84 -6.54 -15.08 -8.57
CA GLN A 84 -6.97 -15.23 -9.95
C GLN A 84 -8.13 -14.29 -10.31
N GLU A 85 -9.10 -14.13 -9.41
CA GLU A 85 -10.22 -13.21 -9.61
C GLU A 85 -9.77 -11.75 -9.47
N ALA A 86 -8.84 -11.47 -8.55
CA ALA A 86 -8.21 -10.17 -8.44
C ALA A 86 -7.45 -9.78 -9.73
N ALA A 87 -6.74 -10.71 -10.36
CA ALA A 87 -6.10 -10.45 -11.66
C ALA A 87 -7.12 -10.13 -12.77
N LYS A 88 -8.26 -10.83 -12.81
CA LYS A 88 -9.36 -10.53 -13.75
C LYS A 88 -9.96 -9.15 -13.48
N GLU A 89 -10.21 -8.83 -12.21
CA GLU A 89 -10.74 -7.52 -11.83
C GLU A 89 -9.76 -6.39 -12.14
N MET A 90 -8.46 -6.61 -11.94
CA MET A 90 -7.41 -5.66 -12.33
C MET A 90 -7.50 -5.34 -13.83
N LYS A 91 -7.58 -6.37 -14.69
CA LYS A 91 -7.74 -6.19 -16.15
C LYS A 91 -9.00 -5.40 -16.49
N ARG A 92 -10.14 -5.77 -15.90
CA ARG A 92 -11.42 -5.07 -16.11
C ARG A 92 -11.31 -3.59 -15.72
N ALA A 93 -10.82 -3.32 -14.53
CA ALA A 93 -10.72 -1.97 -13.98
C ALA A 93 -9.76 -1.08 -14.79
N VAL A 94 -8.67 -1.63 -15.32
CA VAL A 94 -7.77 -0.90 -16.23
C VAL A 94 -8.44 -0.65 -17.59
N LEU A 95 -8.94 -1.70 -18.24
CA LEU A 95 -9.43 -1.63 -19.62
C LEU A 95 -10.77 -0.91 -19.77
N GLU A 96 -11.69 -1.08 -18.82
CA GLU A 96 -13.04 -0.54 -18.89
C GLU A 96 -13.23 0.73 -18.07
N LYS A 97 -12.46 0.90 -16.99
CA LYS A 97 -12.61 2.03 -16.05
C LYS A 97 -11.44 3.00 -16.05
N GLY A 98 -10.37 2.70 -16.80
CA GLY A 98 -9.22 3.60 -16.95
C GLY A 98 -8.33 3.71 -15.71
N MET A 99 -8.39 2.75 -14.79
CA MET A 99 -7.55 2.77 -13.59
C MET A 99 -6.06 2.70 -13.95
N ARG A 100 -5.24 3.42 -13.18
CA ARG A 100 -3.79 3.53 -13.40
C ARG A 100 -2.93 2.86 -12.33
N GLY A 101 -3.58 2.33 -11.30
CA GLY A 101 -2.92 1.59 -10.23
C GLY A 101 -3.94 1.00 -9.27
N PHE A 102 -3.44 0.27 -8.28
CA PHE A 102 -4.25 -0.42 -7.28
C PHE A 102 -3.63 -0.27 -5.91
N GLN A 103 -4.47 -0.03 -4.91
CA GLN A 103 -4.10 -0.07 -3.51
C GLN A 103 -4.41 -1.46 -2.94
N ILE A 104 -3.47 -2.02 -2.18
CA ILE A 104 -3.60 -3.31 -1.50
C ILE A 104 -3.14 -3.22 -0.04
N GLY A 105 -3.57 -4.18 0.77
CA GLY A 105 -3.09 -4.35 2.15
C GLY A 105 -1.64 -4.84 2.23
N SER A 106 -1.02 -4.66 3.40
CA SER A 106 0.33 -5.15 3.71
C SER A 106 0.43 -6.69 3.74
N HIS A 107 -0.69 -7.37 3.95
CA HIS A 107 -0.83 -8.82 4.01
C HIS A 107 -2.32 -9.22 3.84
N ILE A 108 -2.62 -10.51 3.82
CA ILE A 108 -3.97 -11.06 3.73
C ILE A 108 -4.22 -11.99 4.92
N ASN A 109 -5.35 -11.80 5.60
CA ASN A 109 -5.74 -12.45 6.86
C ASN A 109 -4.95 -11.96 8.07
N SER A 110 -5.54 -12.06 9.26
CA SER A 110 -4.98 -11.42 10.45
C SER A 110 -3.67 -12.07 10.91
N TRP A 111 -2.68 -11.23 11.22
CA TRP A 111 -1.57 -11.64 12.06
C TRP A 111 -2.15 -12.05 13.41
N ARG A 112 -1.70 -13.17 13.96
CA ARG A 112 -2.11 -13.59 15.31
C ARG A 112 -1.06 -13.27 16.34
N PRO A 113 -0.84 -12.00 16.72
CA PRO A 113 -0.13 -11.73 17.94
C PRO A 113 -1.19 -11.44 19.04
N CYS A 114 -1.25 -12.32 20.04
CA CYS A 114 -1.71 -11.99 21.39
C CYS A 114 -3.20 -12.09 21.77
N SER A 115 -4.17 -12.29 20.87
CA SER A 115 -5.59 -12.48 21.27
C SER A 115 -6.02 -13.93 21.53
N GLY A 116 -5.10 -14.91 21.50
CA GLY A 116 -5.37 -16.27 22.00
C GLY A 116 -6.42 -17.09 21.24
N GLY A 117 -6.90 -16.66 20.06
CA GLY A 117 -7.83 -17.45 19.25
C GLY A 117 -7.19 -18.74 18.73
N THR A 118 -7.94 -19.56 17.97
CA THR A 118 -7.43 -20.74 17.24
C THR A 118 -7.05 -20.41 15.79
N ALA A 119 -5.78 -20.53 15.40
CA ALA A 119 -5.28 -20.11 14.09
C ALA A 119 -5.81 -21.01 12.98
N SER A 120 -7.03 -20.75 12.54
CA SER A 120 -7.69 -21.53 11.48
C SER A 120 -7.45 -20.97 10.08
N VAL A 121 -6.81 -19.80 9.93
CA VAL A 121 -6.49 -19.22 8.62
C VAL A 121 -5.04 -18.74 8.58
N GLU A 122 -4.32 -19.17 7.55
CA GLU A 122 -2.94 -18.80 7.25
C GLU A 122 -2.83 -17.32 6.86
N ASN A 123 -1.86 -16.58 7.44
CA ASN A 123 -1.51 -15.24 6.99
C ASN A 123 -0.70 -15.33 5.70
N ILE A 124 -1.11 -14.61 4.66
CA ILE A 124 -0.45 -14.61 3.35
C ILE A 124 0.29 -13.28 3.17
N MET A 125 1.61 -13.38 3.11
CA MET A 125 2.50 -12.23 2.86
C MET A 125 2.64 -11.97 1.35
N LEU A 126 3.10 -10.77 1.00
CA LEU A 126 3.16 -10.30 -0.40
C LEU A 126 4.14 -11.09 -1.29
N ASN A 127 5.03 -11.89 -0.71
CA ASN A 127 5.93 -12.79 -1.43
C ASN A 127 5.35 -14.17 -1.77
N ASP A 128 4.15 -14.47 -1.28
CA ASP A 128 3.52 -15.77 -1.50
C ASP A 128 3.28 -16.04 -2.99
N GLU A 129 3.59 -17.25 -3.45
CA GLU A 129 3.47 -17.63 -4.86
C GLU A 129 2.03 -17.55 -5.36
N ARG A 130 1.04 -17.69 -4.48
CA ARG A 130 -0.38 -17.51 -4.80
C ARG A 130 -0.66 -16.11 -5.35
N LEU A 131 0.13 -15.10 -4.97
CA LEU A 131 -0.03 -13.71 -5.42
C LEU A 131 0.71 -13.39 -6.72
N MET A 132 1.46 -14.34 -7.29
CA MET A 132 2.16 -14.14 -8.57
C MET A 132 1.27 -13.64 -9.72
N PRO A 133 0.01 -14.12 -9.89
CA PRO A 133 -0.90 -13.58 -10.91
C PRO A 133 -1.15 -12.08 -10.78
N ILE A 134 -1.13 -11.53 -9.56
CA ILE A 134 -1.32 -10.10 -9.31
C ILE A 134 -0.13 -9.31 -9.83
N TRP A 135 1.08 -9.73 -9.45
CA TRP A 135 2.32 -9.05 -9.85
C TRP A 135 2.54 -9.11 -11.36
N GLN A 136 2.30 -10.28 -11.98
CA GLN A 136 2.41 -10.45 -13.43
C GLN A 136 1.37 -9.60 -14.17
N THR A 137 0.12 -9.58 -13.68
CA THR A 137 -0.92 -8.76 -14.30
C THR A 137 -0.60 -7.27 -14.20
N ALA A 138 -0.16 -6.81 -13.02
CA ALA A 138 0.25 -5.42 -12.82
C ALA A 138 1.37 -5.00 -13.77
N LYS A 139 2.40 -5.85 -13.94
CA LYS A 139 3.49 -5.63 -14.91
C LYS A 139 2.96 -5.58 -16.35
N SER A 140 2.14 -6.55 -16.75
CA SER A 140 1.60 -6.60 -18.12
C SER A 140 0.71 -5.41 -18.50
N LEU A 141 0.00 -4.84 -17.53
CA LEU A 141 -0.85 -3.66 -17.71
C LEU A 141 -0.10 -2.34 -17.47
N ASP A 142 1.18 -2.41 -17.07
CA ASP A 142 2.04 -1.27 -16.71
C ASP A 142 1.46 -0.35 -15.60
N VAL A 143 0.74 -0.94 -14.64
CA VAL A 143 0.08 -0.21 -13.53
C VAL A 143 0.87 -0.29 -12.23
N GLY A 144 0.70 0.74 -11.39
CA GLY A 144 1.33 0.81 -10.07
C GLY A 144 0.54 0.04 -8.99
N ILE A 145 1.26 -0.56 -8.04
CA ILE A 145 0.69 -1.14 -6.81
C ILE A 145 1.11 -0.29 -5.62
N PHE A 146 0.15 0.22 -4.85
CA PHE A 146 0.36 0.95 -3.61
C PHE A 146 0.01 0.07 -2.41
N VAL A 147 1.01 -0.28 -1.60
CA VAL A 147 0.86 -1.11 -0.41
C VAL A 147 0.61 -0.21 0.79
N HIS A 148 -0.56 -0.36 1.40
CA HIS A 148 -0.97 0.36 2.60
C HIS A 148 -1.08 -0.61 3.79
N PRO A 149 -0.65 -0.23 5.00
CA PRO A 149 -0.81 -1.09 6.17
C PRO A 149 -2.29 -1.35 6.45
N TRP A 150 -2.60 -2.59 6.81
CA TRP A 150 -3.92 -3.03 7.25
C TRP A 150 -3.77 -4.02 8.42
N ASP A 151 -4.85 -4.18 9.19
CA ASP A 151 -4.97 -5.19 10.24
C ASP A 151 -3.86 -5.12 11.31
N MET A 152 -3.79 -3.97 11.97
CA MET A 152 -2.80 -3.67 13.01
C MET A 152 -3.28 -4.14 14.39
N GLU A 153 -3.79 -5.37 14.49
CA GLU A 153 -4.15 -5.96 15.77
C GLU A 153 -2.88 -6.33 16.56
N TRP A 154 -2.22 -5.32 17.10
CA TRP A 154 -1.04 -5.46 17.95
C TRP A 154 -1.45 -5.77 19.40
N CYS A 155 -0.54 -6.43 20.12
CA CYS A 155 -0.71 -6.87 21.50
C CYS A 155 -1.07 -5.77 22.50
N TRP A 156 -0.78 -4.51 22.15
CA TRP A 156 -1.04 -3.36 22.99
C TRP A 156 -1.61 -2.20 22.18
N GLN A 157 -2.80 -1.76 22.58
CA GLN A 157 -3.60 -0.76 21.88
C GLN A 157 -3.53 0.63 22.55
N GLY A 158 -2.80 0.75 23.66
CA GLY A 158 -2.62 2.01 24.39
C GLY A 158 -1.86 3.06 23.56
N TYR A 159 -2.06 4.34 23.91
CA TYR A 159 -1.36 5.50 23.33
C TYR A 159 -1.35 5.55 21.80
N TRP A 160 -2.35 4.94 21.16
CA TRP A 160 -2.45 4.91 19.71
C TRP A 160 -1.26 4.20 19.02
N LEU A 161 -0.53 3.35 19.74
CA LEU A 161 0.63 2.63 19.22
C LEU A 161 0.38 1.74 17.99
N PRO A 162 -0.81 1.15 17.75
CA PRO A 162 -1.06 0.46 16.50
C PRO A 162 -0.80 1.35 15.27
N TRP A 163 -1.07 2.66 15.37
CA TRP A 163 -0.78 3.61 14.31
C TRP A 163 0.67 4.10 14.35
N LEU A 164 1.20 4.40 15.53
CA LEU A 164 2.52 5.02 15.68
C LEU A 164 3.70 4.05 15.50
N VAL A 165 3.51 2.78 15.86
CA VAL A 165 4.54 1.72 15.82
C VAL A 165 4.09 0.54 14.97
N GLY A 166 2.81 0.19 15.03
CA GLY A 166 2.25 -0.93 14.28
C GLY A 166 2.24 -0.69 12.76
N MET A 167 1.73 0.45 12.27
CA MET A 167 1.72 0.77 10.83
C MET A 167 3.12 0.72 10.22
N PRO A 168 4.14 1.40 10.79
CA PRO A 168 5.49 1.35 10.22
C PRO A 168 6.08 -0.06 10.22
N ALA A 169 5.81 -0.86 11.25
CA ALA A 169 6.26 -2.25 11.32
C ALA A 169 5.57 -3.13 10.25
N GLU A 170 4.26 -2.99 10.06
CA GLU A 170 3.49 -3.71 9.03
C GLU A 170 3.99 -3.40 7.61
N VAL A 171 4.21 -2.11 7.30
CA VAL A 171 4.78 -1.72 6.02
C VAL A 171 6.19 -2.31 5.85
N SER A 172 7.00 -2.31 6.91
CA SER A 172 8.35 -2.88 6.84
C SER A 172 8.34 -4.36 6.55
N LEU A 173 7.43 -5.12 7.15
CA LEU A 173 7.26 -6.55 6.89
C LEU A 173 6.83 -6.79 5.44
N ALA A 174 5.84 -6.04 4.96
CA ALA A 174 5.39 -6.12 3.57
C ALA A 174 6.52 -5.81 2.58
N MET A 175 7.25 -4.72 2.80
CA MET A 175 8.37 -4.31 1.95
C MET A 175 9.52 -5.32 1.98
N CYS A 176 9.88 -5.84 3.17
CA CYS A 176 10.88 -6.90 3.29
C CYS A 176 10.43 -8.18 2.59
N SER A 177 9.15 -8.55 2.66
CA SER A 177 8.65 -9.74 1.97
C SER A 177 8.82 -9.61 0.45
N VAL A 178 8.48 -8.47 -0.13
CA VAL A 178 8.65 -8.20 -1.57
C VAL A 178 10.12 -8.21 -1.99
N MET A 179 11.00 -7.58 -1.20
CA MET A 179 12.45 -7.55 -1.48
C MET A 179 13.10 -8.92 -1.31
N LEU A 180 13.01 -9.51 -0.12
CA LEU A 180 13.72 -10.75 0.24
C LEU A 180 13.09 -11.98 -0.40
N GLY A 181 11.78 -11.95 -0.65
CA GLY A 181 11.05 -12.98 -1.40
C GLY A 181 11.29 -12.95 -2.91
N GLY A 182 12.10 -11.99 -3.40
CA GLY A 182 12.56 -11.93 -4.77
C GLY A 182 11.47 -11.55 -5.78
N ILE A 183 10.41 -10.86 -5.37
CA ILE A 183 9.34 -10.45 -6.30
C ILE A 183 9.89 -9.50 -7.36
N ILE A 184 10.70 -8.52 -6.94
CA ILE A 184 11.36 -7.57 -7.86
C ILE A 184 12.55 -8.16 -8.63
N ASP A 185 13.08 -9.31 -8.18
CA ASP A 185 14.07 -10.10 -8.92
C ASP A 185 13.37 -10.83 -10.08
N LYS A 186 12.23 -11.46 -9.79
CA LYS A 186 11.42 -12.25 -10.74
C LYS A 186 10.69 -11.37 -11.75
N ILE A 187 10.27 -10.17 -11.37
CA ILE A 187 9.48 -9.25 -12.20
C ILE A 187 10.18 -7.87 -12.23
N PRO A 188 11.18 -7.68 -13.11
CA PRO A 188 11.87 -6.41 -13.24
C PRO A 188 10.93 -5.29 -13.69
N ASP A 189 11.24 -4.06 -13.29
CA ASP A 189 10.47 -2.81 -13.51
C ASP A 189 9.01 -2.83 -13.06
N LEU A 190 8.65 -3.72 -12.12
CA LEU A 190 7.38 -3.65 -11.42
C LEU A 190 7.31 -2.36 -10.58
N LYS A 191 6.21 -1.61 -10.70
CA LYS A 191 5.99 -0.35 -9.98
C LYS A 191 5.28 -0.61 -8.66
N VAL A 192 6.03 -0.80 -7.57
CA VAL A 192 5.46 -1.00 -6.23
C VAL A 192 5.85 0.14 -5.30
N MET A 193 4.85 0.81 -4.74
CA MET A 193 4.99 1.87 -3.76
C MET A 193 4.54 1.41 -2.38
N PHE A 194 5.28 1.79 -1.33
CA PHE A 194 4.91 1.54 0.07
C PHE A 194 4.53 2.84 0.79
N ALA A 195 3.48 2.78 1.60
CA ALA A 195 3.02 3.90 2.41
C ALA A 195 4.02 4.32 3.49
N HIS A 196 3.86 5.54 4.01
CA HIS A 196 4.57 6.08 5.17
C HIS A 196 6.09 6.01 5.08
N GLY A 197 6.66 6.42 3.94
CA GLY A 197 8.11 6.41 3.71
C GLY A 197 8.75 5.01 3.69
N GLY A 198 7.95 3.94 3.51
CA GLY A 198 8.41 2.57 3.65
C GLY A 198 8.43 2.07 5.10
N GLY A 199 7.70 2.74 5.99
CA GLY A 199 7.61 2.40 7.41
C GLY A 199 8.94 2.57 8.13
N SER A 200 9.39 1.51 8.81
CA SER A 200 10.64 1.48 9.58
C SER A 200 11.85 1.00 8.76
N VAL A 201 11.70 0.71 7.46
CA VAL A 201 12.81 0.27 6.60
C VAL A 201 13.97 1.29 6.56
N PRO A 202 13.74 2.62 6.44
CA PRO A 202 14.85 3.59 6.47
C PRO A 202 15.76 3.44 7.69
N GLY A 203 15.19 3.20 8.88
CA GLY A 203 15.94 3.00 10.12
C GLY A 203 16.54 1.60 10.28
N THR A 204 16.05 0.59 9.55
CA THR A 204 16.43 -0.82 9.74
C THR A 204 17.17 -1.44 8.55
N LEU A 205 17.31 -0.72 7.43
CA LEU A 205 17.91 -1.23 6.19
C LEU A 205 19.32 -1.83 6.40
N GLY A 206 20.15 -1.17 7.21
CA GLY A 206 21.49 -1.69 7.53
C GLY A 206 21.45 -3.04 8.25
N ARG A 207 20.47 -3.25 9.14
CA ARG A 207 20.27 -4.53 9.84
C ARG A 207 19.77 -5.61 8.87
N ILE A 208 18.85 -5.26 7.97
CA ILE A 208 18.29 -6.17 6.97
C ILE A 208 19.40 -6.65 6.01
N GLU A 209 20.21 -5.71 5.49
CA GLU A 209 21.37 -6.03 4.65
C GLU A 209 22.38 -6.90 5.39
N TRP A 210 22.70 -6.58 6.64
CA TRP A 210 23.64 -7.38 7.43
C TRP A 210 23.12 -8.82 7.61
N GLY A 211 21.83 -8.99 7.89
CA GLY A 211 21.17 -10.30 7.94
C GLY A 211 21.29 -11.06 6.61
N TRP A 212 21.06 -10.37 5.48
CA TRP A 212 21.22 -10.95 4.14
C TRP A 212 22.65 -11.46 3.88
N ARG A 213 23.68 -10.70 4.32
CA ARG A 213 25.09 -11.08 4.16
C ARG A 213 25.52 -12.21 5.09
N CYS A 214 25.10 -12.16 6.36
CA CYS A 214 25.57 -13.11 7.39
C CYS A 214 24.77 -14.40 7.44
N ARG A 215 23.51 -14.41 6.99
CA ARG A 215 22.62 -15.58 6.97
C ARG A 215 22.01 -15.80 5.59
N PRO A 216 22.83 -16.03 4.55
CA PRO A 216 22.32 -16.26 3.21
C PRO A 216 21.45 -17.53 3.13
N ASP A 217 21.65 -18.48 4.05
CA ASP A 217 20.84 -19.69 4.24
C ASP A 217 19.40 -19.41 4.67
N LEU A 218 19.15 -18.32 5.39
CA LEU A 218 17.80 -17.94 5.85
C LEU A 218 17.21 -16.77 5.07
N VAL A 219 18.03 -15.79 4.73
CA VAL A 219 17.59 -14.46 4.27
C VAL A 219 17.76 -14.29 2.76
N ALA A 220 18.88 -14.74 2.19
CA ALA A 220 19.18 -14.62 0.75
C ALA A 220 18.72 -15.87 -0.04
N LYS A 221 17.68 -16.57 0.44
CA LYS A 221 17.21 -17.81 -0.15
C LYS A 221 16.48 -17.58 -1.49
N ASP A 222 15.60 -16.58 -1.53
CA ASP A 222 14.73 -16.32 -2.69
C ASP A 222 15.21 -15.14 -3.55
N SER A 223 15.83 -14.12 -2.94
CA SER A 223 16.42 -12.97 -3.64
C SER A 223 17.95 -12.98 -3.54
N LYS A 224 18.61 -12.79 -4.68
CA LYS A 224 20.07 -12.59 -4.77
C LYS A 224 20.43 -11.11 -4.86
N LEU A 225 19.44 -10.23 -4.89
CA LEU A 225 19.63 -8.80 -4.86
C LEU A 225 19.96 -8.33 -3.44
N ASN A 226 21.02 -7.55 -3.26
CA ASN A 226 21.30 -6.94 -1.97
C ASN A 226 20.12 -6.02 -1.59
N PRO A 227 19.63 -6.02 -0.32
CA PRO A 227 18.54 -5.16 0.11
C PRO A 227 18.69 -3.66 -0.23
N ARG A 228 19.92 -3.14 -0.28
CA ARG A 228 20.21 -1.76 -0.71
C ARG A 228 20.01 -1.52 -2.20
N ASP A 229 20.17 -2.56 -3.02
CA ASP A 229 19.87 -2.51 -4.45
C ASP A 229 18.38 -2.75 -4.71
N ALA A 230 17.76 -3.63 -3.91
CA ALA A 230 16.33 -3.92 -3.93
C ALA A 230 15.49 -2.68 -3.64
N VAL A 231 15.80 -1.94 -2.57
CA VAL A 231 15.05 -0.73 -2.18
C VAL A 231 15.07 0.35 -3.25
N ARG A 232 16.14 0.44 -4.05
CA ARG A 232 16.27 1.39 -5.18
C ARG A 232 15.39 1.05 -6.38
N LYS A 233 14.78 -0.13 -6.39
CA LYS A 233 13.80 -0.57 -7.41
C LYS A 233 12.35 -0.37 -6.94
N LEU A 234 12.14 0.11 -5.72
CA LEU A 234 10.83 0.33 -5.12
C LEU A 234 10.54 1.82 -5.00
N TYR A 235 9.28 2.16 -4.76
CA TYR A 235 8.81 3.50 -4.50
C TYR A 235 8.30 3.61 -3.05
N VAL A 236 8.33 4.81 -2.50
CA VAL A 236 7.71 5.13 -1.20
C VAL A 236 7.04 6.49 -1.30
N ASP A 237 6.03 6.73 -0.47
CA ASP A 237 5.51 8.10 -0.30
C ASP A 237 6.45 8.96 0.58
N SER A 238 6.10 10.23 0.74
CA SER A 238 6.87 11.19 1.56
C SER A 238 6.33 11.38 2.99
N ILE A 239 5.35 10.57 3.42
CA ILE A 239 4.74 10.71 4.75
C ILE A 239 5.70 10.13 5.80
N CYS A 240 6.59 10.99 6.30
CA CYS A 240 7.51 10.65 7.40
C CYS A 240 7.54 11.70 8.52
N HIS A 241 6.84 12.83 8.34
CA HIS A 241 6.71 13.93 9.31
C HIS A 241 8.03 14.53 9.84
N ASP A 242 9.17 14.24 9.21
CA ASP A 242 10.48 14.77 9.59
C ASP A 242 11.36 15.01 8.36
N GLN A 243 11.98 16.20 8.28
CA GLN A 243 12.77 16.60 7.12
C GLN A 243 14.07 15.79 6.97
N ARG A 244 14.73 15.42 8.07
CA ARG A 244 15.95 14.61 8.01
C ARG A 244 15.62 13.19 7.58
N MET A 245 14.51 12.64 8.08
CA MET A 245 14.01 11.34 7.64
C MET A 245 13.66 11.36 6.15
N LEU A 246 13.03 12.42 5.66
CA LEU A 246 12.76 12.58 4.23
C LEU A 246 14.05 12.52 3.41
N GLN A 247 15.12 13.21 3.85
CA GLN A 247 16.41 13.15 3.15
C GLN A 247 17.00 11.73 3.16
N ILE A 248 16.93 11.02 4.29
CA ILE A 248 17.39 9.62 4.38
C ILE A 248 16.59 8.74 3.41
N ILE A 249 15.27 8.91 3.34
CA ILE A 249 14.41 8.18 2.42
C ILE A 249 14.81 8.46 0.97
N ILE A 250 15.03 9.73 0.63
CA ILE A 250 15.50 10.15 -0.70
C ILE A 250 16.80 9.43 -1.04
N ASP A 251 17.81 9.47 -0.16
CA ASP A 251 19.11 8.84 -0.39
C ASP A 251 19.01 7.30 -0.49
N MET A 252 18.03 6.72 0.21
CA MET A 252 17.75 5.29 0.21
C MET A 252 17.16 4.80 -1.11
N VAL A 253 16.14 5.50 -1.65
CA VAL A 253 15.39 5.05 -2.84
C VAL A 253 15.89 5.67 -4.14
N CYS A 254 16.58 6.82 -4.14
CA CYS A 254 16.84 7.55 -5.38
C CYS A 254 17.76 6.79 -6.37
N ARG A 255 17.16 6.52 -7.52
CA ARG A 255 17.73 6.62 -8.87
C ARG A 255 16.80 7.53 -9.70
N LEU A 256 17.04 8.84 -9.73
CA LEU A 256 16.45 9.83 -10.67
C LEU A 256 14.90 9.88 -10.89
N ASN A 257 14.08 9.06 -10.23
CA ASN A 257 12.66 8.86 -10.57
C ASN A 257 11.73 8.78 -9.34
N MET A 258 11.92 9.64 -8.33
CA MET A 258 10.97 9.70 -7.22
C MET A 258 9.73 10.51 -7.64
N ILE A 259 8.60 9.82 -7.81
CA ILE A 259 7.29 10.48 -7.78
C ILE A 259 6.92 10.62 -6.31
N ILE A 260 7.12 11.81 -5.75
CA ILE A 260 6.55 12.14 -4.44
C ILE A 260 5.04 12.28 -4.62
N ILE A 261 4.30 11.23 -4.26
CA ILE A 261 2.87 11.36 -4.03
C ILE A 261 2.72 11.96 -2.63
N ILE A 262 2.27 13.21 -2.57
CA ILE A 262 1.76 13.79 -1.33
C ILE A 262 0.42 13.10 -1.07
N ILE A 263 0.44 12.05 -0.26
CA ILE A 263 -0.79 11.43 0.22
C ILE A 263 -1.26 12.27 1.39
N THR A 264 -2.31 13.05 1.16
CA THR A 264 -3.04 13.69 2.24
C THR A 264 -3.87 12.61 2.92
N ILE A 265 -3.56 12.24 4.16
CA ILE A 265 -4.47 11.41 4.97
C ILE A 265 -5.61 12.31 5.43
N MET A 266 -6.57 12.59 4.53
CA MET A 266 -7.67 13.54 4.80
C MET A 266 -8.58 13.09 5.95
N MET A 267 -8.48 11.83 6.36
CA MET A 267 -9.32 11.25 7.40
C MET A 267 -8.81 11.53 8.82
N ILE A 268 -7.49 11.49 9.03
CA ILE A 268 -6.85 11.65 10.36
C ILE A 268 -6.28 13.07 10.38
N THR A 269 -6.48 13.83 11.44
CA THR A 269 -6.12 15.25 11.58
C THR A 269 -4.61 15.58 11.44
N MET A 270 -3.80 14.64 10.96
CA MET A 270 -2.38 14.79 10.66
C MET A 270 -2.20 15.16 9.19
N LEU A 271 -2.61 16.37 8.83
CA LEU A 271 -2.27 16.96 7.53
C LEU A 271 -0.82 17.43 7.57
N SER A 272 0.01 16.94 6.65
CA SER A 272 1.32 17.54 6.40
C SER A 272 1.59 17.55 4.90
N ALA A 273 1.77 18.74 4.33
CA ALA A 273 2.36 18.89 3.01
C ALA A 273 3.87 18.61 3.13
N ALA A 274 4.37 17.62 2.40
CA ALA A 274 5.81 17.42 2.26
C ALA A 274 6.31 18.21 1.04
N PRO A 275 7.51 18.80 1.08
CA PRO A 275 8.07 19.49 -0.07
C PRO A 275 8.29 18.53 -1.25
N VAL A 276 8.02 19.02 -2.46
CA VAL A 276 8.37 18.29 -3.70
C VAL A 276 9.88 18.34 -3.89
N VAL A 277 10.55 17.21 -3.67
CA VAL A 277 11.97 17.05 -3.97
C VAL A 277 12.12 16.29 -5.29
N ARG A 278 12.71 16.95 -6.28
CA ARG A 278 13.18 16.29 -7.50
C ARG A 278 14.63 15.86 -7.27
N CYS A 279 14.86 14.55 -7.23
CA CYS A 279 16.08 13.96 -7.76
C CYS A 279 15.98 14.07 -9.30
#